data_AF-A0AAU3YZB9-F1
#
_entry.id   AF-A0AAU3YZB9-F1
#
_cell.length_a   1.000
_cell.length_b   1.000
_cell.length_c   1.000
_cell.angle_alpha   90.00
_cell.angle_beta   90.00
_cell.angle_gamma   90.00
#
_symmetry.space_group_name_H-M   'P 1'
#
loop_
_entity.id
_entity.type
_entity.pdbx_description
1 polymer ?
#
loop_
_entity_poly.entity_id
_entity_poly.type
_entity_poly.pdbx_seq_one_letter_code
_entity_poly.pdbx_strand_id
1 'polypeptide(L)'
;MFTSVLMIEKPLTSEDVEFVTTLHGDDPVSFIVLMQPRGDQADFLLRAIDDVALGELDEAGRETEVPEGQAARIPAESALLQSLEALRATGCKAAGRVVEEHPLDVLQSVVMEESADEVIVLTAPHYVEEFFHRDWASRARHKVGVPVLKLFAHSE
;
A
#
# COMPACT_ATOMS: atom_id res chain seq x y z
N MET A 1 6.28 -20.17 9.72
CA MET A 1 6.50 -19.32 8.53
C MET A 1 5.27 -18.44 8.45
N PHE A 2 5.46 -17.15 8.68
CA PHE A 2 4.40 -16.15 8.74
C PHE A 2 4.19 -15.55 7.34
N THR A 3 2.95 -15.32 6.92
CA THR A 3 2.64 -14.78 5.59
C THR A 3 2.00 -13.40 5.72
N SER A 4 2.70 -12.36 5.30
CA SER A 4 2.23 -10.98 5.36
C SER A 4 1.90 -10.46 3.96
N VAL A 5 0.71 -9.88 3.80
CA VAL A 5 0.42 -9.07 2.60
C VAL A 5 0.91 -7.65 2.87
N LEU A 6 1.85 -7.16 2.07
CA LEU A 6 2.48 -5.85 2.25
C LEU A 6 2.04 -4.91 1.13
N MET A 7 1.23 -3.92 1.47
CA MET A 7 0.75 -2.91 0.54
C MET A 7 1.65 -1.68 0.58
N ILE A 8 2.20 -1.29 -0.59
CA ILE A 8 3.16 -0.19 -0.74
C ILE A 8 2.77 0.73 -1.89
N GLU A 9 3.17 1.99 -1.80
CA GLU A 9 2.98 3.04 -2.82
C GLU A 9 4.30 3.52 -3.46
N LYS A 10 5.41 3.12 -2.87
CA LYS A 10 6.77 3.51 -3.21
C LYS A 10 7.68 2.29 -3.07
N PRO A 11 8.83 2.27 -3.76
CA PRO A 11 9.84 1.25 -3.49
C PRO A 11 10.22 1.27 -2.01
N LEU A 12 10.43 0.10 -1.42
CA LEU A 12 10.91 -0.02 -0.04
C LEU A 12 12.34 0.52 0.07
N THR A 13 12.58 1.34 1.11
CA THR A 13 13.93 1.71 1.53
C THR A 13 14.57 0.56 2.33
N SER A 14 15.89 0.63 2.56
CA SER A 14 16.58 -0.34 3.42
C SER A 14 16.02 -0.34 4.85
N GLU A 15 15.64 0.83 5.37
CA GLU A 15 15.03 0.97 6.70
C GLU A 15 13.64 0.32 6.75
N ASP A 16 12.84 0.50 5.69
CA ASP A 16 11.53 -0.17 5.58
C ASP A 16 11.68 -1.69 5.54
N VAL A 17 12.65 -2.21 4.79
CA VAL A 17 12.93 -3.64 4.69
C VAL A 17 13.34 -4.21 6.04
N GLU A 18 14.30 -3.58 6.72
CA GLU A 18 14.70 -3.99 8.07
C GLU A 18 13.52 -3.99 9.03
N PHE A 19 12.71 -2.93 8.99
CA PHE A 19 11.57 -2.78 9.87
C PHE A 19 10.52 -3.88 9.65
N VAL A 20 10.05 -4.11 8.42
CA VAL A 20 8.99 -5.10 8.16
C VAL A 20 9.45 -6.54 8.34
N THR A 21 10.74 -6.83 8.09
CA THR A 21 11.29 -8.18 8.24
C THR A 21 11.51 -8.57 9.71
N THR A 22 11.63 -7.59 10.60
CA THR A 22 11.90 -7.83 12.04
C THR A 22 10.64 -7.77 12.93
N LEU A 23 9.47 -7.43 12.38
CA LEU A 23 8.21 -7.35 13.14
C LEU A 23 7.83 -8.65 13.86
N HIS A 24 8.19 -9.80 13.28
CA HIS A 24 7.89 -11.14 13.81
C HIS A 24 9.06 -11.79 14.57
N GLY A 25 10.08 -11.00 14.93
CA GLY A 25 11.27 -11.51 15.62
C GLY A 25 12.04 -12.52 14.77
N ASP A 26 12.30 -13.71 15.31
CA ASP A 26 13.07 -14.76 14.64
C ASP A 26 12.22 -15.65 13.71
N ASP A 27 10.89 -15.45 13.68
CA ASP A 27 10.00 -16.27 12.85
C ASP A 27 10.18 -15.91 11.36
N PRO A 28 10.37 -16.91 10.46
CA PRO A 28 10.58 -16.63 9.04
C PRO A 28 9.31 -16.08 8.40
N VAL A 29 9.44 -14.93 7.72
CA VAL A 29 8.32 -14.23 7.05
C VAL A 29 8.39 -14.40 5.54
N SER A 30 7.21 -14.56 4.93
CA SER A 30 6.97 -14.50 3.49
C SER A 30 6.10 -13.31 3.17
N PHE A 31 6.43 -12.57 2.11
CA PHE A 31 5.73 -11.37 1.71
C PHE A 31 5.00 -11.55 0.38
N ILE A 32 3.75 -11.08 0.35
CA ILE A 32 3.00 -10.83 -0.88
C ILE A 32 2.86 -9.32 -1.03
N VAL A 33 3.66 -8.73 -1.90
CA VAL A 33 3.75 -7.27 -2.07
C VAL A 33 2.71 -6.79 -3.08
N LEU A 34 1.86 -5.87 -2.66
CA LEU A 34 0.89 -5.19 -3.51
C LEU A 34 1.36 -3.76 -3.73
N MET A 35 1.84 -3.49 -4.94
CA MET A 35 2.29 -2.15 -5.33
C MET A 35 1.13 -1.38 -5.94
N GLN A 36 0.72 -0.30 -5.29
CA GLN A 36 -0.26 0.61 -5.84
C GLN A 36 0.46 1.75 -6.59
N PRO A 37 0.27 1.91 -7.92
CA PRO A 37 0.89 2.99 -8.67
C PRO A 37 0.53 4.35 -8.10
N ARG A 38 1.51 5.26 -8.11
CA ARG A 38 1.27 6.69 -7.92
C ARG A 38 0.70 7.24 -9.22
N GLY A 39 -0.53 7.71 -9.16
CA GLY A 39 -1.29 8.32 -10.24
C GLY A 39 -2.60 8.79 -9.62
N ASP A 40 -3.25 9.78 -10.23
CA ASP A 40 -4.32 10.59 -9.65
C ASP A 40 -5.66 9.84 -9.39
N GLN A 41 -5.60 8.76 -8.62
CA GLN A 41 -6.73 8.22 -7.87
C GLN A 41 -6.82 8.84 -6.47
N ALA A 42 -5.92 9.79 -6.13
CA ALA A 42 -6.23 10.80 -5.12
C ALA A 42 -7.48 11.61 -5.54
N ASP A 43 -7.69 11.81 -6.84
CA ASP A 43 -8.85 12.52 -7.41
C ASP A 43 -10.17 11.74 -7.53
N PHE A 44 -10.23 10.43 -7.20
CA PHE A 44 -11.55 9.76 -7.09
C PHE A 44 -12.33 10.20 -5.82
N LEU A 45 -11.76 11.12 -5.02
CA LEU A 45 -12.32 11.49 -3.72
C LEU A 45 -13.48 12.51 -3.72
N LEU A 46 -13.99 13.08 -4.83
CA LEU A 46 -14.97 14.17 -4.71
C LEU A 46 -16.30 14.12 -5.48
N ARG A 47 -16.61 13.15 -6.36
CA ARG A 47 -17.79 13.28 -7.27
C ARG A 47 -18.90 12.23 -7.22
N ALA A 48 -19.01 11.50 -6.13
CA ALA A 48 -20.32 11.19 -5.56
C ALA A 48 -20.24 11.63 -4.10
N ILE A 49 -20.35 12.94 -3.79
CA ILE A 49 -21.62 13.69 -3.77
C ILE A 49 -22.80 12.75 -3.44
N ASP A 50 -22.62 11.89 -2.45
CA ASP A 50 -23.73 11.41 -1.65
C ASP A 50 -23.66 12.16 -0.32
N ASP A 51 -24.56 13.15 -0.22
CA ASP A 51 -25.00 13.86 0.97
C ASP A 51 -24.07 14.92 1.60
N VAL A 52 -24.15 16.12 1.00
CA VAL A 52 -24.27 17.45 1.65
C VAL A 52 -23.15 17.91 2.61
N ALA A 53 -22.68 19.15 2.35
CA ALA A 53 -21.93 20.09 3.22
C ALA A 53 -20.42 19.78 3.37
N LEU A 54 -19.44 20.67 3.20
CA LEU A 54 -19.29 22.13 3.09
C LEU A 54 -18.10 22.38 2.11
N GLY A 55 -18.07 23.41 1.27
CA GLY A 55 -17.71 24.78 1.67
C GLY A 55 -16.19 24.96 1.76
N GLU A 56 -15.59 25.52 0.70
CA GLU A 56 -14.25 26.12 0.57
C GLU A 56 -13.01 25.25 0.87
N LEU A 57 -12.18 25.00 -0.16
CA LEU A 57 -10.75 24.74 0.02
C LEU A 57 -9.95 25.52 -1.03
N ASP A 58 -9.18 26.47 -0.51
CA ASP A 58 -8.23 27.30 -1.23
C ASP A 58 -6.80 26.75 -0.98
N GLU A 59 -5.99 26.77 -2.03
CA GLU A 59 -4.52 26.68 -2.11
C GLU A 59 -3.74 25.58 -1.36
N ALA A 60 -3.22 24.60 -2.12
CA ALA A 60 -1.86 24.03 -2.02
C ALA A 60 -1.70 23.03 -3.19
N GLY A 61 -0.60 22.82 -3.89
CA GLY A 61 0.78 23.30 -3.93
C GLY A 61 1.42 22.52 -5.10
N ARG A 62 2.39 23.11 -5.82
CA ARG A 62 2.97 22.53 -7.05
C ARG A 62 3.48 21.10 -6.84
N GLU A 63 2.77 20.10 -7.35
CA GLU A 63 3.29 18.74 -7.51
C GLU A 63 4.05 18.62 -8.84
N THR A 64 5.23 18.01 -8.77
CA THR A 64 6.05 17.67 -9.94
C THR A 64 5.29 16.64 -10.75
N GLU A 65 5.19 16.81 -12.08
CA GLU A 65 4.41 15.95 -12.99
C GLU A 65 4.59 14.45 -12.66
N VAL A 66 3.62 13.86 -11.95
CA VAL A 66 3.59 12.43 -11.63
C VAL A 66 2.96 11.71 -12.83
N PRO A 67 3.58 10.65 -13.37
CA PRO A 67 2.98 9.87 -14.45
C PRO A 67 1.66 9.24 -13.99
N GLU A 68 0.59 9.36 -14.79
CA GLU A 68 -0.75 8.86 -14.45
C GLU A 68 -1.18 7.65 -15.30
N GLY A 69 -2.13 6.87 -14.78
CA GLY A 69 -2.76 5.77 -15.51
C GLY A 69 -1.76 4.78 -16.09
N GLN A 70 -1.84 4.53 -17.41
CA GLN A 70 -0.95 3.59 -18.09
C GLN A 70 0.54 4.02 -18.04
N ALA A 71 0.80 5.32 -17.90
CA ALA A 71 2.17 5.85 -17.74
C ALA A 71 2.72 5.63 -16.32
N ALA A 72 1.85 5.48 -15.31
CA ALA A 72 2.23 5.14 -13.93
C ALA A 72 2.65 3.67 -13.75
N ARG A 73 2.19 2.79 -14.66
CA ARG A 73 2.39 1.35 -14.54
C ARG A 73 3.86 0.93 -14.64
N ILE A 74 4.62 1.49 -15.59
CA ILE A 74 6.04 1.16 -15.76
C ILE A 74 6.86 1.57 -14.52
N PRO A 75 6.71 2.79 -13.98
CA PRO A 75 7.29 3.17 -12.69
C PRO A 75 6.88 2.22 -11.54
N ALA A 76 5.61 1.82 -11.48
CA ALA A 76 5.11 0.94 -10.42
C ALA A 76 5.68 -0.47 -10.51
N GLU A 77 5.77 -1.04 -11.71
CA GLU A 77 6.40 -2.36 -11.94
C GLU A 77 7.89 -2.33 -11.56
N SER A 78 8.61 -1.27 -11.93
CA SER A 78 10.02 -1.08 -11.54
C SER A 78 10.18 -1.00 -10.02
N ALA A 79 9.33 -0.22 -9.35
CA ALA A 79 9.36 -0.04 -7.91
C ALA A 79 8.96 -1.31 -7.14
N LEU A 80 8.02 -2.09 -7.67
CA LEU A 80 7.68 -3.43 -7.17
C LEU A 80 8.89 -4.36 -7.26
N LEU A 81 9.54 -4.43 -8.42
CA LEU A 81 10.71 -5.29 -8.62
C LEU A 81 11.84 -4.95 -7.64
N GLN A 82 12.15 -3.66 -7.49
CA GLN A 82 13.14 -3.19 -6.52
C GLN A 82 12.81 -3.65 -5.08
N SER A 83 11.55 -3.52 -4.68
CA SER A 83 11.08 -3.92 -3.34
C SER A 83 11.17 -5.44 -3.13
N LEU A 84 10.80 -6.22 -4.15
CA LEU A 84 10.89 -7.69 -4.09
C LEU A 84 12.35 -8.17 -4.01
N GLU A 85 13.26 -7.53 -4.75
CA GLU A 85 14.69 -7.82 -4.67
C GLU A 85 15.26 -7.49 -3.29
N ALA A 86 14.92 -6.33 -2.75
CA ALA A 86 15.37 -5.90 -1.42
C ALA A 86 14.89 -6.85 -0.31
N LEU A 87 13.62 -7.27 -0.35
CA LEU A 87 13.08 -8.27 0.60
C LEU A 87 13.74 -9.64 0.43
N ARG A 88 14.01 -10.09 -0.81
CA ARG A 88 14.69 -11.38 -1.03
C ARG A 88 16.14 -11.36 -0.58
N ALA A 89 16.80 -10.20 -0.62
CA ALA A 89 18.18 -10.03 -0.16
C ALA A 89 18.33 -10.28 1.35
N THR A 90 17.26 -10.16 2.15
CA THR A 90 17.27 -10.51 3.58
C THR A 90 17.03 -12.01 3.83
N GLY A 91 16.83 -12.81 2.78
CA GLY A 91 16.51 -14.24 2.87
C GLY A 91 15.00 -14.54 2.96
N CYS A 92 14.14 -13.52 2.96
CA CYS A 92 12.70 -13.70 2.93
C CYS A 92 12.21 -14.22 1.56
N LYS A 93 11.08 -14.93 1.58
CA LYS A 93 10.31 -15.17 0.35
C LYS A 93 9.52 -13.90 0.03
N ALA A 94 9.57 -13.44 -1.22
CA ALA A 94 8.75 -12.32 -1.65
C ALA A 94 8.23 -12.56 -3.07
N ALA A 95 6.93 -12.33 -3.26
CA ALA A 95 6.26 -12.25 -4.55
C ALA A 95 5.33 -11.05 -4.54
N GLY A 96 4.81 -10.61 -5.68
CA GLY A 96 3.94 -9.45 -5.68
C GLY A 96 3.39 -9.07 -7.05
N ARG A 97 2.45 -8.12 -7.04
CA ARG A 97 1.82 -7.58 -8.24
C ARG A 97 1.47 -6.10 -8.08
N VAL A 98 1.39 -5.41 -9.20
CA VAL A 98 0.83 -4.06 -9.26
C VAL A 98 -0.69 -4.13 -9.18
N VAL A 99 -1.30 -3.21 -8.44
CA VAL A 99 -2.75 -3.13 -8.21
C VAL A 99 -3.28 -1.86 -8.86
N GLU A 100 -4.11 -2.01 -9.90
CA GLU A 100 -4.61 -0.88 -10.70
C GLU A 100 -5.98 -0.36 -10.21
N GLU A 101 -6.86 -1.25 -9.75
CA GLU A 101 -8.23 -0.94 -9.33
C GLU A 101 -8.64 -1.76 -8.10
N HIS A 102 -9.61 -1.23 -7.34
CA HIS A 102 -10.25 -1.91 -6.21
C HIS A 102 -9.27 -2.56 -5.22
N PRO A 103 -8.35 -1.78 -4.61
CA PRO A 103 -7.27 -2.32 -3.79
C PRO A 103 -7.77 -3.18 -2.61
N LEU A 104 -8.94 -2.86 -2.05
CA LEU A 104 -9.54 -3.65 -0.98
C LEU A 104 -10.02 -5.04 -1.43
N ASP A 105 -10.56 -5.17 -2.63
CA ASP A 105 -11.02 -6.45 -3.18
C ASP A 105 -9.81 -7.33 -3.53
N VAL A 106 -8.79 -6.71 -4.12
CA VAL A 106 -7.51 -7.36 -4.41
C VAL A 106 -6.84 -7.84 -3.12
N LEU A 107 -6.79 -6.98 -2.09
CA LEU A 107 -6.24 -7.31 -0.78
C LEU A 107 -6.97 -8.49 -0.14
N GLN A 108 -8.31 -8.47 -0.13
CA GLN A 108 -9.12 -9.58 0.40
C GLN A 108 -8.86 -10.89 -0.36
N SER A 109 -8.80 -10.82 -1.69
CA SER A 109 -8.55 -12.00 -2.53
C SER A 109 -7.18 -12.59 -2.24
N VAL A 110 -6.15 -11.76 -2.13
CA VAL A 110 -4.78 -12.22 -1.83
C VAL A 110 -4.67 -12.81 -0.44
N VAL A 111 -5.28 -12.17 0.57
CA VAL A 111 -5.32 -12.72 1.94
C VAL A 111 -5.94 -14.11 1.93
N MET A 112 -7.03 -14.32 1.18
CA MET A 112 -7.69 -15.61 1.07
C MET A 112 -6.85 -16.64 0.28
N GLU A 113 -6.34 -16.26 -0.88
CA GLU A 113 -5.56 -17.13 -1.79
C GLU A 113 -4.27 -17.61 -1.12
N GLU A 114 -3.58 -16.71 -0.43
CA GLU A 114 -2.26 -16.96 0.17
C GLU A 114 -2.37 -17.41 1.64
N SER A 115 -3.61 -17.47 2.18
CA SER A 115 -3.87 -17.75 3.60
C SER A 115 -3.01 -16.86 4.51
N ALA A 116 -2.98 -15.56 4.22
CA ALA A 116 -2.13 -14.62 4.92
C ALA A 116 -2.55 -14.47 6.38
N ASP A 117 -1.56 -14.23 7.24
CA ASP A 117 -1.76 -14.06 8.68
C ASP A 117 -2.05 -12.61 9.05
N GLU A 118 -1.63 -11.65 8.21
CA GLU A 118 -1.85 -10.22 8.42
C GLU A 118 -1.80 -9.41 7.11
N VAL A 119 -2.20 -8.16 7.22
CA VAL A 119 -1.93 -7.10 6.25
C VAL A 119 -1.08 -6.01 6.89
N ILE A 120 0.01 -5.64 6.23
CA ILE A 120 0.80 -4.45 6.53
C ILE A 120 0.58 -3.42 5.43
N VAL A 121 0.28 -2.19 5.82
CA VAL A 121 0.14 -1.05 4.91
C VAL A 121 1.24 -0.07 5.21
N LEU A 122 2.15 0.13 4.27
CA LEU A 122 3.25 1.06 4.38
C LEU A 122 3.01 2.24 3.44
N THR A 123 2.70 3.40 4.01
CA THR A 123 2.30 4.61 3.28
C THR A 123 3.09 5.82 3.73
N ALA A 124 3.21 6.84 2.87
CA ALA A 124 3.84 8.09 3.27
C ALA A 124 2.91 8.88 4.23
N PRO A 125 3.48 9.66 5.18
CA PRO A 125 2.69 10.38 6.18
C PRO A 125 1.59 11.32 5.65
N HIS A 126 1.80 11.91 4.47
CA HIS A 126 0.90 12.90 3.86
C HIS A 126 -0.27 12.28 3.09
N TYR A 127 -0.15 11.02 2.66
CA TYR A 127 -1.17 10.33 1.85
C TYR A 127 -2.24 9.61 2.69
N VAL A 128 -2.14 9.75 4.01
CA VAL A 128 -2.99 9.06 4.98
C VAL A 128 -4.42 9.58 5.00
N GLU A 129 -4.68 10.82 4.59
CA GLU A 129 -6.04 11.40 4.60
C GLU A 129 -6.77 11.27 3.26
N GLU A 130 -6.05 11.18 2.14
CA GLU A 130 -6.63 11.27 0.79
C GLU A 130 -6.98 9.90 0.16
N PHE A 131 -6.27 8.83 0.49
CA PHE A 131 -6.62 7.47 -0.01
C PHE A 131 -7.52 6.67 0.93
N PHE A 132 -7.70 7.18 2.15
CA PHE A 132 -8.42 6.51 3.21
C PHE A 132 -9.44 7.47 3.77
N HIS A 133 -10.62 7.53 3.14
CA HIS A 133 -11.83 8.02 3.82
C HIS A 133 -11.77 7.55 5.28
N ARG A 134 -12.11 8.43 6.23
CA ARG A 134 -12.00 8.30 7.70
C ARG A 134 -12.14 6.90 8.33
N ASP A 135 -12.71 5.91 7.64
CA ASP A 135 -13.00 4.55 8.07
C ASP A 135 -12.28 3.40 7.30
N TRP A 136 -11.32 3.62 6.38
CA TRP A 136 -10.73 2.51 5.60
C TRP A 136 -10.10 1.40 6.45
N ALA A 137 -9.30 1.76 7.46
CA ALA A 137 -8.67 0.75 8.32
C ALA A 137 -9.73 -0.12 9.03
N SER A 138 -10.87 0.46 9.36
CA SER A 138 -12.03 -0.26 9.88
C SER A 138 -12.62 -1.20 8.82
N ARG A 139 -12.87 -0.70 7.60
CA ARG A 139 -13.39 -1.49 6.47
C ARG A 139 -12.46 -2.64 6.09
N ALA A 140 -11.15 -2.39 6.00
CA ALA A 140 -10.14 -3.39 5.70
C ALA A 140 -10.16 -4.51 6.74
N ARG A 141 -10.09 -4.17 8.04
CA ARG A 141 -10.16 -5.17 9.13
C ARG A 141 -11.42 -6.03 9.05
N HIS A 142 -12.57 -5.43 8.78
CA HIS A 142 -13.82 -6.18 8.62
C HIS A 142 -13.87 -7.03 7.34
N LYS A 143 -13.22 -6.59 6.26
CA LYS A 143 -13.28 -7.25 4.95
C LYS A 143 -12.25 -8.36 4.78
N VAL A 144 -11.01 -8.15 5.24
CA VAL A 144 -9.91 -9.10 5.06
C VAL A 144 -9.90 -10.20 6.12
N GLY A 145 -10.50 -9.97 7.29
CA GLY A 145 -10.62 -10.99 8.35
C GLY A 145 -9.32 -11.30 9.11
N VAL A 146 -8.23 -10.59 8.82
CA VAL A 146 -6.92 -10.71 9.48
C VAL A 146 -6.49 -9.36 10.10
N PRO A 147 -5.57 -9.34 11.06
CA PRO A 147 -5.00 -8.11 11.59
C PRO A 147 -4.48 -7.20 10.48
N VAL A 148 -4.75 -5.89 10.62
CA VAL A 148 -4.27 -4.85 9.70
C VAL A 148 -3.43 -3.85 10.47
N LEU A 149 -2.14 -3.79 10.14
CA LEU A 149 -1.16 -2.87 10.70
C LEU A 149 -0.88 -1.72 9.72
N LYS A 150 -0.98 -0.49 10.20
CA LYS A 150 -0.65 0.71 9.43
C LYS A 150 0.67 1.26 9.91
N LEU A 151 1.64 1.35 9.01
CA LEU A 151 2.99 1.82 9.25
C LEU A 151 3.28 2.99 8.31
N PHE A 152 4.18 3.87 8.75
CA PHE A 152 4.66 4.95 7.91
C PHE A 152 5.96 4.53 7.25
N ALA A 153 6.05 4.73 5.94
CA ALA A 153 7.30 4.55 5.22
C ALA A 153 8.34 5.55 5.73
N HIS A 154 9.59 5.10 5.85
CA HIS A 154 10.70 5.99 6.16
C HIS A 154 10.89 6.95 4.98
N SER A 155 10.90 8.24 5.28
CA SER A 155 11.17 9.29 4.31
C SER A 155 12.67 9.50 4.21
N GLU A 156 13.25 9.21 3.03
CA GLU A 156 14.56 9.75 2.64
C GLU A 156 14.52 11.28 2.48
#